data_AF-I5BU52-F1
#
_entry.id   AF-I5BU52-F1
#
_cell.length_a   1.000
_cell.length_b   1.000
_cell.length_c   1.000
_cell.angle_alpha   90.00
_cell.angle_beta   90.00
_cell.angle_gamma   90.00
#
_symmetry.space_group_name_H-M   'P 1'
#
loop_
_entity.id
_entity.type
_entity.pdbx_description
1 polymer ?
#
loop_
_entity_poly.entity_id
_entity_poly.type
_entity_poly.pdbx_seq_one_letter_code
_entity_poly.pdbx_strand_id
1 'polypeptide(L)'
;MAGKQERMSDEALWGLHLFRTKAHCINCHNGPFFTDQKFHNLGLHFYGRTHQDLGRYAVTGDPADVGAFKTPSLRDVAFTAPYMHNGLFPHLEGVLNMYDAGMARPKPRPEFADDPLFPETSELLVKLSLTGAEKRALEAFLRSISLLLFGWPGRSCLSETRVAVGVKMTCRYIPGVLGSACFKALFLLPVQRPAPLDFPKGSQGYGGGGKRRCLLGGGRRFSSRRHGRLPGPSYGWR
;
A
#
# COMPACT_ATOMS: atom_id res chain seq x y z
N MET A 1 8.28 20.83 -16.12
CA MET A 1 7.86 19.48 -16.58
C MET A 1 7.70 19.56 -18.09
N ALA A 2 8.74 19.29 -18.87
CA ALA A 2 8.63 19.28 -20.33
C ALA A 2 7.94 17.98 -20.77
N GLY A 3 6.76 18.11 -21.39
CA GLY A 3 5.90 17.00 -21.78
C GLY A 3 6.44 16.25 -22.99
N LYS A 4 7.18 15.17 -22.74
CA LYS A 4 7.38 14.11 -23.74
C LYS A 4 6.35 13.03 -23.47
N GLN A 5 5.29 12.99 -24.27
CA GLN A 5 4.25 11.94 -24.21
C GLN A 5 4.86 10.53 -24.32
N GLU A 6 6.04 10.43 -24.95
CA GLU A 6 6.90 9.25 -25.08
C GLU A 6 7.30 8.58 -23.74
N ARG A 7 7.03 9.19 -22.58
CA ARG A 7 7.43 8.64 -21.27
C ARG A 7 6.37 7.82 -20.53
N MET A 8 5.13 7.72 -21.03
CA MET A 8 4.07 6.95 -20.38
C MET A 8 3.52 5.87 -21.32
N SER A 9 3.31 4.66 -20.79
CA SER A 9 2.62 3.60 -21.53
C SER A 9 1.15 3.93 -21.72
N ASP A 10 0.51 3.30 -22.72
CA ASP A 10 -0.93 3.43 -22.95
C ASP A 10 -1.77 3.09 -21.71
N GLU A 11 -1.34 2.07 -20.94
CA GLU A 11 -1.98 1.69 -19.68
C GLU A 11 -1.86 2.81 -18.62
N ALA A 12 -0.71 3.48 -18.52
CA ALA A 12 -0.53 4.61 -17.60
C ALA A 12 -1.31 5.87 -18.06
N LEU A 13 -1.45 6.08 -19.38
CA LEU A 13 -2.28 7.14 -19.92
C LEU A 13 -3.78 6.87 -19.66
N TRP A 14 -4.22 5.63 -19.79
CA TRP A 14 -5.57 5.24 -19.40
C TRP A 14 -5.80 5.40 -17.89
N GLY A 15 -4.80 5.03 -17.07
CA GLY A 15 -4.80 5.29 -15.64
C GLY A 15 -4.96 6.78 -15.30
N LEU A 16 -4.21 7.65 -15.99
CA LEU A 16 -4.36 9.10 -15.84
C LEU A 16 -5.77 9.58 -16.24
N HIS A 17 -6.36 9.03 -17.30
CA HIS A 17 -7.72 9.35 -17.68
C HIS A 17 -8.70 8.97 -16.55
N LEU A 18 -8.64 7.73 -16.06
CA LEU A 18 -9.47 7.25 -14.95
C LEU A 18 -9.30 8.09 -13.68
N PHE A 19 -8.07 8.43 -13.33
CA PHE A 19 -7.72 9.27 -12.18
C PHE A 19 -8.41 10.63 -12.20
N ARG A 20 -8.57 11.20 -13.40
CA ARG A 20 -9.22 12.50 -13.64
C ARG A 20 -10.73 12.43 -13.79
N THR A 21 -11.27 11.24 -14.08
CA THR A 21 -12.69 11.03 -14.38
C THR A 21 -13.29 10.03 -13.40
N LYS A 22 -13.52 8.78 -13.82
CA LYS A 22 -14.28 7.74 -13.11
C LYS A 22 -13.78 7.46 -11.69
N ALA A 23 -12.48 7.54 -11.44
CA ALA A 23 -11.92 7.20 -10.13
C ALA A 23 -11.96 8.36 -9.12
N HIS A 24 -12.37 9.58 -9.54
CA HIS A 24 -12.55 10.76 -8.69
C HIS A 24 -11.29 11.21 -7.92
N CYS A 25 -10.12 10.61 -8.18
CA CYS A 25 -8.90 10.85 -7.39
C CYS A 25 -8.42 12.30 -7.48
N ILE A 26 -8.59 12.94 -8.64
CA ILE A 26 -8.16 14.33 -8.86
C ILE A 26 -8.90 15.35 -7.96
N ASN A 27 -10.08 15.00 -7.42
CA ASN A 27 -10.86 15.91 -6.59
C ASN A 27 -10.07 16.36 -5.34
N CYS A 28 -9.22 15.49 -4.81
CA CYS A 28 -8.31 15.82 -3.71
C CYS A 28 -6.83 15.83 -4.16
N HIS A 29 -6.45 14.95 -5.10
CA HIS A 29 -5.07 14.83 -5.57
C HIS A 29 -4.83 15.61 -6.87
N ASN A 30 -4.98 16.94 -6.79
CA ASN A 30 -4.79 17.85 -7.93
C ASN A 30 -3.50 18.68 -7.83
N GLY A 31 -3.27 19.50 -8.86
CA GLY A 31 -2.13 20.40 -8.95
C GLY A 31 -0.80 19.69 -9.20
N PRO A 32 0.31 20.45 -9.23
CA PRO A 32 1.62 19.90 -9.58
C PRO A 32 2.12 18.79 -8.65
N PHE A 33 1.71 18.84 -7.37
CA PHE A 33 2.12 17.88 -6.34
C PHE A 33 1.11 16.76 -6.11
N PHE A 34 0.01 16.69 -6.87
CA PHE A 34 -1.07 15.71 -6.65
C PHE A 34 -1.62 15.74 -5.21
N THR A 35 -1.89 16.94 -4.71
CA THR A 35 -2.48 17.20 -3.40
C THR A 35 -3.09 18.60 -3.40
N ASP A 36 -4.30 18.71 -2.87
CA ASP A 36 -5.00 19.96 -2.60
C ASP A 36 -4.52 20.64 -1.29
N GLN A 37 -3.63 19.98 -0.54
CA GLN A 37 -3.14 20.41 0.79
C GLN A 37 -4.24 20.57 1.86
N LYS A 38 -5.47 20.09 1.59
CA LYS A 38 -6.60 20.13 2.51
C LYS A 38 -6.62 18.88 3.41
N PHE A 39 -7.56 18.86 4.34
CA PHE A 39 -7.75 17.80 5.32
C PHE A 39 -9.06 17.08 5.02
N HIS A 40 -9.02 15.75 4.99
CA HIS A 40 -10.18 14.92 4.71
C HIS A 40 -10.18 13.71 5.63
N ASN A 41 -11.38 13.25 5.99
CA ASN A 41 -11.55 12.05 6.80
C ASN A 41 -11.92 10.86 5.92
N LEU A 42 -11.10 9.80 5.96
CA LEU A 42 -11.29 8.57 5.20
C LEU A 42 -11.94 7.44 6.02
N GLY A 43 -12.43 7.71 7.23
CA GLY A 43 -13.04 6.73 8.13
C GLY A 43 -12.06 5.79 8.83
N LEU A 44 -10.76 6.13 8.85
CA LEU A 44 -9.68 5.33 9.42
C LEU A 44 -9.20 5.84 10.81
N HIS A 45 -10.06 6.54 11.54
CA HIS A 45 -9.74 7.30 12.75
C HIS A 45 -9.75 6.48 14.07
N PHE A 46 -10.30 5.27 14.06
CA PHE A 46 -10.38 4.35 15.23
C PHE A 46 -10.92 5.00 16.54
N TYR A 47 -11.90 5.88 16.43
CA TYR A 47 -12.45 6.65 17.55
C TYR A 47 -13.02 5.71 18.62
N GLY A 48 -12.67 5.96 19.89
CA GLY A 48 -13.06 5.11 21.02
C GLY A 48 -12.44 3.71 21.01
N ARG A 49 -11.35 3.49 20.26
CA ARG A 49 -10.65 2.21 20.17
C ARG A 49 -9.15 2.38 20.35
N THR A 50 -8.46 1.26 20.57
CA THR A 50 -7.00 1.21 20.50
C THR A 50 -6.54 1.71 19.13
N HIS A 51 -5.52 2.57 19.09
CA HIS A 51 -5.01 3.28 17.90
C HIS A 51 -5.88 4.45 17.41
N GLN A 52 -6.73 5.02 18.28
CA GLN A 52 -7.41 6.28 18.00
C GLN A 52 -6.40 7.37 17.61
N ASP A 53 -6.67 8.01 16.48
CA ASP A 53 -5.95 9.21 16.03
C ASP A 53 -6.97 10.27 15.61
N LEU A 54 -6.95 11.39 16.33
CA LEU A 54 -7.86 12.51 16.10
C LEU A 54 -7.41 13.39 14.92
N GLY A 55 -6.21 13.19 14.38
CA GLY A 55 -5.70 13.91 13.22
C GLY A 55 -5.62 15.41 13.46
N ARG A 56 -6.20 16.18 12.53
CA ARG A 56 -6.16 17.66 12.52
C ARG A 56 -6.75 18.28 13.80
N TYR A 57 -7.77 17.66 14.40
CA TYR A 57 -8.38 18.13 15.64
C TYR A 57 -7.38 18.36 16.77
N ALA A 58 -6.32 17.56 16.86
CA ALA A 58 -5.30 17.71 17.90
C ALA A 58 -4.56 19.07 17.84
N VAL A 59 -4.64 19.76 16.70
CA VAL A 59 -4.04 21.10 16.48
C VAL A 59 -5.08 22.20 16.56
N THR A 60 -6.27 21.99 16.01
CA THR A 60 -7.29 23.05 15.87
C THR A 60 -8.30 23.10 17.01
N GLY A 61 -8.62 21.95 17.61
CA GLY A 61 -9.72 21.83 18.58
C GLY A 61 -11.12 21.98 17.98
N ASP A 62 -11.26 22.01 16.64
CA ASP A 62 -12.54 22.14 15.95
C ASP A 62 -13.17 20.74 15.72
N PRO A 63 -14.36 20.44 16.27
CA PRO A 63 -15.06 19.17 16.06
C PRO A 63 -15.14 18.70 14.59
N ALA A 64 -15.20 19.62 13.62
CA ALA A 64 -15.25 19.27 12.21
C ALA A 64 -13.94 18.64 11.68
N ASP A 65 -12.81 18.85 12.37
CA ASP A 65 -11.49 18.35 11.99
C ASP A 65 -11.17 16.96 12.58
N VAL A 66 -12.09 16.35 13.34
CA VAL A 66 -11.83 15.07 14.00
C VAL A 66 -11.63 13.96 12.96
N GLY A 67 -10.49 13.27 13.08
CA GLY A 67 -10.10 12.19 12.19
C GLY A 67 -9.73 12.65 10.77
N ALA A 68 -9.63 13.96 10.53
CA ALA A 68 -9.24 14.51 9.25
C ALA A 68 -7.71 14.53 9.13
N PHE A 69 -7.20 14.04 8.00
CA PHE A 69 -5.77 14.01 7.68
C PHE A 69 -5.49 14.76 6.39
N LYS A 70 -4.30 15.34 6.32
CA LYS A 70 -3.85 16.07 5.14
C LYS A 70 -3.77 15.13 3.94
N THR A 71 -4.28 15.55 2.78
CA THR A 71 -4.08 14.84 1.51
C THR A 71 -2.57 14.74 1.21
N PRO A 72 -1.96 13.54 1.19
CA PRO A 72 -0.54 13.41 0.89
C PRO A 72 -0.27 13.70 -0.59
N SER A 73 0.96 14.13 -0.90
CA SER A 73 1.42 14.17 -2.29
C SER A 73 1.51 12.75 -2.84
N LEU A 74 1.12 12.55 -4.11
CA LEU A 74 1.28 11.27 -4.79
C LEU A 74 2.58 11.14 -5.58
N ARG A 75 3.47 12.14 -5.51
CA ARG A 75 4.81 11.98 -6.09
C ARG A 75 5.58 10.93 -5.30
N ASP A 76 6.20 10.00 -6.02
CA ASP A 76 6.97 8.88 -5.45
C ASP A 76 6.16 7.88 -4.61
N VAL A 77 4.82 7.98 -4.64
CA VAL A 77 3.93 7.15 -3.81
C VAL A 77 4.11 5.66 -4.06
N ALA A 78 4.56 5.22 -5.24
CA ALA A 78 4.72 3.81 -5.53
C ALA A 78 5.78 3.10 -4.67
N PHE A 79 6.62 3.84 -3.95
CA PHE A 79 7.76 3.32 -3.18
C PHE A 79 7.75 3.74 -1.71
N THR A 80 6.64 4.26 -1.20
CA THR A 80 6.54 4.78 0.18
C THR A 80 5.65 3.90 1.06
N ALA A 81 5.56 2.60 0.76
CA ALA A 81 4.83 1.67 1.62
C ALA A 81 5.45 1.63 3.03
N PRO A 82 4.64 1.42 4.09
CA PRO A 82 3.19 1.21 4.07
C PRO A 82 2.37 2.52 3.93
N TYR A 83 1.11 2.41 3.49
CA TYR A 83 0.25 3.53 3.13
C TYR A 83 -0.77 3.91 4.22
N MET A 84 -1.33 5.11 4.09
CA MET A 84 -2.21 5.82 5.05
C MET A 84 -1.47 6.30 6.30
N HIS A 85 -2.12 7.16 7.10
CA HIS A 85 -1.51 7.75 8.31
C HIS A 85 -1.11 6.71 9.36
N ASN A 86 -1.74 5.53 9.33
CA ASN A 86 -1.55 4.44 10.26
C ASN A 86 -0.75 3.25 9.68
N GLY A 87 -0.31 3.33 8.41
CA GLY A 87 0.43 2.25 7.77
C GLY A 87 -0.35 0.95 7.56
N LEU A 88 -1.69 1.00 7.50
CA LEU A 88 -2.54 -0.20 7.44
C LEU A 88 -2.35 -1.02 6.15
N PHE A 89 -1.93 -0.39 5.06
CA PHE A 89 -1.85 -1.04 3.76
C PHE A 89 -0.40 -1.24 3.32
N PRO A 90 0.08 -2.50 3.16
CA PRO A 90 1.43 -2.76 2.68
C PRO A 90 1.59 -2.56 1.16
N HIS A 91 0.48 -2.52 0.41
CA HIS A 91 0.47 -2.50 -1.06
C HIS A 91 -0.55 -1.48 -1.60
N LEU A 92 -0.24 -0.84 -2.74
CA LEU A 92 -1.13 0.13 -3.40
C LEU A 92 -2.45 -0.51 -3.83
N GLU A 93 -2.44 -1.78 -4.24
CA GLU A 93 -3.65 -2.50 -4.62
C GLU A 93 -4.72 -2.46 -3.50
N GLY A 94 -4.30 -2.66 -2.25
CA GLY A 94 -5.21 -2.59 -1.09
C GLY A 94 -5.80 -1.19 -0.90
N VAL A 95 -5.00 -0.15 -1.15
CA VAL A 95 -5.46 1.24 -1.11
C VAL A 95 -6.51 1.49 -2.20
N LEU A 96 -6.22 1.09 -3.45
CA LEU A 96 -7.14 1.24 -4.58
C LEU A 96 -8.46 0.48 -4.34
N ASN A 97 -8.38 -0.72 -3.77
CA ASN A 97 -9.57 -1.50 -3.42
C ASN A 97 -10.42 -0.83 -2.33
N MET A 98 -9.79 -0.16 -1.35
CA MET A 98 -10.52 0.54 -0.31
C MET A 98 -11.24 1.79 -0.85
N TYR A 99 -10.59 2.55 -1.74
CA TYR A 99 -11.23 3.67 -2.43
C TYR A 99 -12.35 3.22 -3.36
N ASP A 100 -12.15 2.12 -4.11
CA ASP A 100 -13.18 1.51 -4.95
C ASP A 100 -14.45 1.15 -4.16
N ALA A 101 -14.28 0.69 -2.92
CA ALA A 101 -15.36 0.39 -1.98
C ALA A 101 -16.01 1.63 -1.32
N GLY A 102 -15.46 2.84 -1.52
CA GLY A 102 -15.96 4.07 -0.90
C GLY A 102 -15.43 4.34 0.52
N MET A 103 -14.32 3.71 0.90
CA MET A 103 -13.70 3.77 2.24
C MET A 103 -14.59 3.25 3.39
N ALA A 104 -14.00 3.16 4.59
CA ALA A 104 -14.73 2.75 5.78
C ALA A 104 -15.72 3.87 6.20
N ARG A 105 -16.93 3.48 6.60
CA ARG A 105 -17.94 4.37 7.18
C ARG A 105 -18.37 3.82 8.56
N PRO A 106 -17.50 3.92 9.58
CA PRO A 106 -17.80 3.40 10.91
C PRO A 106 -19.02 4.13 11.50
N LYS A 107 -19.90 3.37 12.16
CA LYS A 107 -21.04 3.92 12.90
C LYS A 107 -20.68 4.06 14.39
N PRO A 108 -21.23 5.07 15.08
CA PRO A 108 -21.00 5.22 16.51
C PRO A 108 -21.53 3.99 17.26
N ARG A 109 -20.80 3.58 18.28
CA ARG A 109 -21.29 2.61 19.27
C ARG A 109 -22.30 3.29 20.19
N PRO A 110 -23.14 2.54 20.93
CA PRO A 110 -24.10 3.13 21.86
C PRO A 110 -23.47 4.13 22.85
N GLU A 111 -22.22 3.91 23.26
CA GLU A 111 -21.47 4.80 24.16
C GLU A 111 -21.11 6.17 23.56
N PHE A 112 -21.14 6.29 22.22
CA PHE A 112 -20.82 7.51 21.46
C PHE A 112 -21.98 7.95 20.54
N ALA A 113 -23.21 7.47 20.78
CA ALA A 113 -24.33 7.70 19.87
C ALA A 113 -24.64 9.20 19.65
N ASP A 114 -24.50 9.99 20.71
CA ASP A 114 -24.74 11.43 20.72
C ASP A 114 -23.45 12.24 20.90
N ASP A 115 -22.29 11.65 20.64
CA ASP A 115 -20.99 12.33 20.79
C ASP A 115 -20.76 13.28 19.59
N PRO A 116 -20.72 14.62 19.81
CA PRO A 116 -20.51 15.58 18.73
C PRO A 116 -19.12 15.50 18.10
N LEU A 117 -18.18 14.79 18.73
CA LEU A 117 -16.85 14.55 18.19
C LEU A 117 -16.77 13.28 17.36
N PHE A 118 -17.83 12.48 17.28
CA PHE A 118 -17.79 11.25 16.49
C PHE A 118 -17.58 11.60 15.01
N PRO A 119 -16.46 11.19 14.41
CA PRO A 119 -16.07 11.73 13.12
C PRO A 119 -16.72 11.00 11.95
N GLU A 120 -17.13 11.77 10.94
CA GLU A 120 -17.77 11.24 9.74
C GLU A 120 -16.79 11.13 8.57
N THR A 121 -16.93 10.06 7.80
CA THR A 121 -16.18 9.88 6.55
C THR A 121 -16.67 10.87 5.50
N SER A 122 -15.73 11.51 4.80
CA SER A 122 -16.03 12.51 3.76
C SER A 122 -17.05 12.01 2.73
N GLU A 123 -18.04 12.85 2.42
CA GLU A 123 -19.08 12.57 1.41
C GLU A 123 -18.52 12.42 0.00
N LEU A 124 -17.33 12.97 -0.26
CA LEU A 124 -16.63 12.85 -1.55
C LEU A 124 -16.25 11.40 -1.87
N LEU A 125 -16.21 10.53 -0.85
CA LEU A 125 -15.86 9.12 -0.98
C LEU A 125 -17.11 8.30 -1.28
N VAL A 126 -17.23 7.91 -2.54
CA VAL A 126 -18.31 7.09 -3.08
C VAL A 126 -17.76 5.80 -3.66
N LYS A 127 -18.60 4.78 -3.79
CA LYS A 127 -18.22 3.53 -4.46
C LYS A 127 -17.97 3.79 -5.95
N LEU A 128 -16.82 3.35 -6.45
CA LEU A 128 -16.36 3.69 -7.81
C LEU A 128 -16.65 2.59 -8.84
N SER A 129 -16.84 1.35 -8.38
CA SER A 129 -17.11 0.18 -9.24
C SER A 129 -16.07 0.01 -10.36
N LEU A 130 -14.80 0.04 -9.96
CA LEU A 130 -13.63 -0.13 -10.82
C LEU A 130 -13.39 -1.61 -11.10
N THR A 131 -13.17 -1.92 -12.37
CA THR A 131 -12.71 -3.24 -12.80
C THR A 131 -11.26 -3.48 -12.39
N GLY A 132 -10.83 -4.75 -12.37
CA GLY A 132 -9.43 -5.08 -12.11
C GLY A 132 -8.46 -4.46 -13.13
N ALA A 133 -8.87 -4.31 -14.39
CA ALA A 133 -8.06 -3.65 -15.41
C ALA A 133 -7.92 -2.14 -15.15
N GLU A 134 -9.00 -1.46 -14.76
CA GLU A 134 -8.97 -0.03 -14.40
C GLU A 134 -8.08 0.22 -13.18
N LYS A 135 -8.11 -0.67 -12.17
CA LYS A 135 -7.23 -0.57 -10.99
C LYS A 135 -5.76 -0.75 -11.36
N ARG A 136 -5.42 -1.70 -12.24
CA ARG A 136 -4.05 -1.85 -12.75
C ARG A 136 -3.58 -0.63 -13.53
N ALA A 137 -4.45 -0.05 -14.36
CA ALA A 137 -4.14 1.18 -15.09
C ALA A 137 -3.87 2.36 -14.14
N LEU A 138 -4.69 2.53 -13.11
CA LEU A 138 -4.45 3.53 -12.05
C LEU A 138 -3.10 3.30 -11.36
N GLU A 139 -2.76 2.06 -11.01
CA GLU A 139 -1.46 1.75 -10.42
C GLU A 139 -0.30 2.04 -11.39
N ALA A 140 -0.44 1.71 -12.67
CA ALA A 140 0.55 2.02 -13.70
C ALA A 140 0.79 3.54 -13.80
N PHE A 141 -0.28 4.34 -13.71
CA PHE A 141 -0.18 5.79 -13.63
C PHE A 141 0.59 6.25 -12.38
N LEU A 142 0.23 5.78 -11.18
CA LEU A 142 0.92 6.16 -9.94
C LEU A 142 2.42 5.80 -9.95
N ARG A 143 2.76 4.67 -10.58
CA ARG A 143 4.16 4.27 -10.80
C ARG A 143 4.89 5.21 -11.76
N SER A 144 4.23 5.68 -12.81
CA SER A 144 4.84 6.60 -13.80
C SER A 144 5.19 7.98 -13.24
N ILE A 145 4.47 8.45 -12.21
CA ILE A 145 4.75 9.71 -11.49
C ILE A 145 5.66 9.52 -10.27
N SER A 146 6.20 8.32 -10.10
CA SER A 146 7.15 7.97 -9.04
C SER A 146 8.53 7.75 -9.67
N LEU A 147 9.51 8.56 -9.30
CA LEU A 147 10.86 8.46 -9.80
C LEU A 147 11.50 7.16 -9.28
N LEU A 148 11.86 6.27 -10.20
CA LEU A 148 12.77 5.16 -9.90
C LEU A 148 14.18 5.72 -9.69
N LEU A 149 14.47 6.24 -8.49
CA LEU A 149 15.86 6.35 -8.04
C LEU A 149 16.37 5.02 -7.46
N PHE A 150 15.46 4.15 -7.04
CA PHE A 150 15.76 2.81 -6.58
C PHE A 150 15.47 1.80 -7.70
N GLY A 151 16.50 1.53 -8.51
CA GLY A 151 16.48 0.55 -9.58
C GLY A 151 15.98 -0.81 -9.11
N TRP A 152 14.75 -1.15 -9.47
CA TRP A 152 14.26 -2.52 -9.41
C TRP A 152 14.71 -3.21 -10.71
N PRO A 153 15.62 -4.20 -10.67
CA PRO A 153 16.01 -4.93 -11.87
C PRO A 153 14.87 -5.88 -12.24
N GLY A 154 13.95 -5.46 -13.09
CA GLY A 154 12.82 -6.33 -13.36
C GLY A 154 11.70 -5.83 -14.26
N ARG A 155 11.98 -4.98 -15.26
CA ARG A 155 11.13 -4.90 -16.46
C ARG A 155 12.02 -4.69 -17.67
N SER A 156 12.45 -5.79 -18.28
CA SER A 156 12.90 -5.79 -19.65
C SER A 156 11.78 -5.22 -20.51
N CYS A 157 12.07 -4.11 -21.19
CA CYS A 157 11.33 -3.69 -22.37
C CYS A 157 11.19 -4.88 -23.31
N LEU A 158 10.02 -5.49 -23.40
CA LEU A 158 9.65 -6.23 -24.59
C LEU A 158 9.24 -5.16 -25.62
N SER A 159 10.27 -4.63 -26.29
CA SER A 159 10.11 -3.91 -27.54
C SER A 159 9.51 -4.86 -28.57
N GLU A 160 8.50 -4.33 -29.26
CA GLU A 160 7.93 -4.77 -30.52
C GLU A 160 8.85 -5.68 -31.35
N THR A 161 8.34 -6.85 -31.75
CA THR A 161 8.82 -7.53 -32.95
C THR A 161 7.65 -7.57 -33.93
N ARG A 162 7.64 -6.59 -34.84
CA ARG A 162 6.85 -6.64 -36.07
C ARG A 162 7.74 -7.16 -37.20
N VAL A 163 7.22 -8.20 -37.86
CA VAL A 163 7.47 -8.66 -39.24
C VAL A 163 8.82 -9.37 -39.52
N ALA A 164 8.74 -10.65 -39.90
CA ALA A 164 9.16 -11.12 -41.22
C ALA A 164 8.94 -12.64 -41.42
N VAL A 165 8.06 -12.94 -42.38
CA VAL A 165 8.16 -14.00 -43.41
C VAL A 165 8.21 -15.46 -42.95
N GLY A 166 7.19 -16.20 -43.39
CA GLY A 166 6.98 -17.59 -43.07
C GLY A 166 8.02 -18.57 -43.60
N VAL A 167 8.17 -19.66 -42.86
CA VAL A 167 8.70 -20.92 -43.34
C VAL A 167 7.65 -21.98 -43.03
N LYS A 168 7.06 -22.54 -44.11
CA LYS A 168 6.17 -23.71 -44.06
C LYS A 168 6.94 -24.88 -43.47
N MET A 169 6.52 -25.36 -42.31
CA MET A 169 6.97 -26.63 -41.75
C MET A 169 6.23 -27.76 -42.47
N THR A 170 6.85 -28.33 -43.50
CA THR A 170 6.32 -29.54 -44.15
C THR A 170 6.56 -30.74 -43.23
N CYS A 171 5.49 -31.23 -42.62
CA CYS A 171 5.48 -32.48 -41.88
C CYS A 171 5.62 -33.65 -42.89
N ARG A 172 6.73 -34.38 -42.83
CA ARG A 172 6.94 -35.59 -43.64
C ARG A 172 6.34 -36.78 -42.88
N TYR A 173 5.27 -37.32 -43.46
CA TYR A 173 4.60 -38.56 -43.08
C TYR A 173 5.40 -39.77 -43.60
N ILE A 174 5.68 -40.76 -42.76
CA ILE A 174 6.27 -42.07 -43.13
C ILE A 174 5.30 -43.17 -42.66
N PRO A 175 4.72 -44.00 -43.56
CA PRO A 175 3.76 -45.04 -43.21
C PRO A 175 4.36 -46.47 -43.15
N GLY A 176 3.70 -47.35 -42.38
CA GLY A 176 3.96 -48.80 -42.25
C GLY A 176 4.55 -49.10 -40.87
N VAL A 177 3.88 -49.81 -39.94
CA VAL A 177 3.39 -51.18 -40.05
C VAL A 177 2.14 -51.38 -39.14
N LEU A 178 1.12 -52.05 -39.68
CA LEU A 178 -0.07 -52.54 -38.98
C LEU A 178 0.24 -53.76 -38.09
N GLY A 179 -0.48 -53.94 -36.97
CA GLY A 179 -0.74 -55.31 -36.47
C GLY A 179 -0.94 -55.51 -34.97
N SER A 180 -2.18 -55.32 -34.51
CA SER A 180 -2.92 -56.02 -33.45
C SER A 180 -2.27 -57.06 -32.50
N ALA A 181 -2.58 -56.85 -31.21
CA ALA A 181 -3.22 -57.76 -30.25
C ALA A 181 -2.42 -58.79 -29.41
N CYS A 182 -2.71 -58.70 -28.10
CA CYS A 182 -2.75 -59.74 -27.05
C CYS A 182 -1.48 -60.50 -26.66
N PHE A 183 -1.01 -60.29 -25.42
CA PHE A 183 -1.13 -61.31 -24.37
C PHE A 183 -0.98 -60.70 -22.96
N LYS A 184 -1.88 -61.09 -22.05
CA LYS A 184 -1.81 -60.85 -20.61
C LYS A 184 -0.63 -61.61 -20.01
N ALA A 185 0.10 -61.00 -19.07
CA ALA A 185 0.64 -61.72 -17.91
C ALA A 185 0.86 -60.76 -16.74
N LEU A 186 0.06 -61.01 -15.70
CA LEU A 186 0.17 -60.53 -14.33
C LEU A 186 1.50 -61.05 -13.74
N PHE A 187 2.23 -60.24 -12.96
CA PHE A 187 2.76 -60.56 -11.62
C PHE A 187 3.77 -59.51 -11.12
N LEU A 188 3.41 -58.91 -9.98
CA LEU A 188 4.21 -58.42 -8.85
C LEU A 188 5.60 -57.80 -9.09
N LEU A 189 5.80 -56.56 -8.60
CA LEU A 189 6.75 -56.17 -7.55
C LEU A 189 6.69 -54.64 -7.29
N PRO A 190 7.17 -54.14 -6.14
CA PRO A 190 6.47 -53.12 -5.35
C PRO A 190 6.95 -51.67 -5.56
N VAL A 191 6.02 -50.77 -5.21
CA VAL A 191 6.17 -49.31 -5.09
C VAL A 191 7.28 -48.95 -4.09
N GLN A 192 8.38 -48.37 -4.57
CA GLN A 192 9.40 -47.75 -3.73
C GLN A 192 8.91 -46.36 -3.30
N ARG A 193 8.77 -46.16 -1.97
CA ARG A 193 8.56 -44.85 -1.35
C ARG A 193 9.91 -44.13 -1.24
N PRO A 194 10.02 -42.83 -1.54
CA PRO A 194 11.24 -42.08 -1.28
C PRO A 194 11.46 -41.87 0.23
N ALA A 195 12.73 -41.93 0.63
CA ALA A 195 13.21 -41.77 1.99
C ALA A 195 12.95 -40.35 2.56
N PRO A 196 12.80 -40.19 3.89
CA PRO A 196 12.70 -38.89 4.53
C PRO A 196 14.05 -38.16 4.51
N LEU A 197 14.03 -36.86 4.20
CA LEU A 197 15.20 -35.99 4.31
C LEU A 197 15.46 -35.66 5.78
N ASP A 198 16.66 -36.02 6.24
CA ASP A 198 17.19 -35.72 7.56
C ASP A 198 17.49 -34.20 7.71
N PHE A 199 16.94 -33.59 8.76
CA PHE A 199 17.34 -32.27 9.22
C PHE A 199 18.49 -32.41 10.24
N PRO A 200 19.63 -31.71 10.07
CA PRO A 200 20.70 -31.74 11.07
C PRO A 200 20.25 -31.03 12.36
N LYS A 201 20.22 -31.79 13.46
CA LYS A 201 20.12 -31.28 14.82
C LYS A 201 21.47 -30.67 15.23
N GLY A 202 21.52 -29.34 15.35
CA GLY A 202 22.63 -28.59 15.93
C GLY A 202 22.27 -28.00 17.28
N SER A 203 22.64 -28.73 18.34
CA SER A 203 22.90 -28.36 19.75
C SER A 203 22.28 -27.09 20.36
N GLN A 204 21.41 -27.32 21.35
CA GLN A 204 21.31 -26.48 22.54
C GLN A 204 22.62 -26.50 23.35
N GLY A 205 23.02 -25.34 23.86
CA GLY A 205 24.04 -25.18 24.90
C GLY A 205 23.73 -23.97 25.77
N TYR A 206 23.20 -24.25 26.96
CA TYR A 206 22.89 -23.31 28.04
C TYR A 206 24.17 -22.86 28.78
N GLY A 207 24.14 -21.63 29.32
CA GLY A 207 25.08 -21.09 30.31
C GLY A 207 25.51 -19.68 29.94
N GLY A 208 25.35 -18.63 30.73
CA GLY A 208 25.06 -18.47 32.14
C GLY A 208 25.75 -17.17 32.58
N GLY A 209 25.05 -16.32 33.33
CA GLY A 209 25.63 -15.30 34.22
C GLY A 209 26.43 -14.15 33.61
N GLY A 210 25.86 -12.93 33.64
CA GLY A 210 26.63 -11.72 33.33
C GLY A 210 25.89 -10.41 33.59
N LYS A 211 25.34 -10.20 34.79
CA LYS A 211 24.88 -8.88 35.25
C LYS A 211 26.09 -7.94 35.27
N ARG A 212 26.21 -7.02 34.31
CA ARG A 212 27.05 -5.82 34.48
C ARG A 212 26.19 -4.66 34.95
N ARG A 213 26.19 -4.53 36.27
CA ARG A 213 25.76 -3.39 37.06
C ARG A 213 26.84 -2.31 36.93
N CYS A 214 26.60 -1.25 36.17
CA CYS A 214 27.35 -0.01 36.30
C CYS A 214 26.67 0.85 37.37
N LEU A 215 27.26 0.86 38.57
CA LEU A 215 27.02 1.86 39.59
C LEU A 215 28.39 2.38 40.03
N LEU A 216 28.65 3.66 39.81
CA LEU A 216 28.79 4.69 40.85
C LEU A 216 29.56 5.89 40.30
N GLY A 217 29.06 7.08 40.64
CA GLY A 217 29.67 8.37 40.35
C GLY A 217 28.62 9.47 40.28
N GLY A 218 27.91 9.74 41.39
CA GLY A 218 28.01 11.04 42.06
C GLY A 218 27.16 12.10 41.35
N GLY A 219 25.90 12.32 41.74
CA GLY A 219 25.59 13.07 42.95
C GLY A 219 25.32 14.53 42.59
N ARG A 220 24.04 14.92 42.55
CA ARG A 220 23.48 16.17 43.10
C ARG A 220 21.99 16.23 42.82
N ARG A 221 21.20 16.13 43.90
CA ARG A 221 19.81 16.60 43.95
C ARG A 221 19.83 18.11 43.69
N PHE A 222 18.98 18.58 42.79
CA PHE A 222 18.53 19.97 42.85
C PHE A 222 17.01 20.02 42.94
N SER A 223 16.61 20.56 44.09
CA SER A 223 15.27 20.91 44.50
C SER A 223 14.61 21.88 43.54
N SER A 224 13.31 21.68 43.37
CA SER A 224 12.35 22.66 42.87
C SER A 224 12.54 24.04 43.51
N ARG A 225 12.45 25.10 42.71
CA ARG A 225 11.98 26.43 43.12
C ARG A 225 11.45 27.22 41.92
N ARG A 226 10.32 27.87 42.21
CA ARG A 226 9.46 28.69 41.36
C ARG A 226 10.15 29.98 40.90
N HIS A 227 9.82 30.43 39.70
CA HIS A 227 9.58 31.81 39.25
C HIS A 227 8.78 31.66 37.93
N GLY A 228 7.67 32.31 37.61
CA GLY A 228 7.10 33.57 38.05
C GLY A 228 7.10 34.57 36.87
N ARG A 229 5.98 34.67 36.13
CA ARG A 229 5.46 35.87 35.38
C ARG A 229 6.32 36.41 34.20
N LEU A 230 5.85 36.83 33.01
CA LEU A 230 4.75 37.71 32.53
C LEU A 230 4.70 37.69 30.94
N PRO A 231 3.89 38.51 30.21
CA PRO A 231 3.13 38.11 29.01
C PRO A 231 3.48 38.79 27.65
N GLY A 232 2.79 38.35 26.57
CA GLY A 232 2.45 39.11 25.33
C GLY A 232 3.27 38.77 24.06
N PRO A 233 2.82 39.14 22.82
CA PRO A 233 1.63 39.91 22.44
C PRO A 233 0.70 39.26 21.38
N SER A 234 -0.49 39.84 21.30
CA SER A 234 -1.52 39.75 20.27
C SER A 234 -1.05 40.14 18.87
N TYR A 235 -1.49 39.39 17.85
CA TYR A 235 -1.57 39.89 16.47
C TYR A 235 -2.92 39.48 15.87
N GLY A 236 -3.76 40.49 15.63
CA GLY A 236 -4.94 40.39 14.78
C GLY A 236 -4.57 40.52 13.31
N TRP A 237 -5.34 39.86 12.45
CA TRP A 237 -5.35 40.08 11.01
C TRP A 237 -6.79 40.08 10.52
N ARG A 238 -7.19 41.27 10.05
CA ARG A 238 -8.21 41.65 9.05
C ARG A 238 -9.53 40.89 9.00
#